data_AF-A0AAN6NK17-F1
#
_entry.id   AF-A0AAN6NK17-F1
#
_cell.length_a   1.000
_cell.length_b   1.000
_cell.length_c   1.000
_cell.angle_alpha   90.00
_cell.angle_beta   90.00
_cell.angle_gamma   90.00
#
_symmetry.space_group_name_H-M   'P 1'
#
loop_
_entity.id
_entity.type
_entity.pdbx_description
1 polymer ?
#
loop_
_entity_poly.entity_id
_entity_poly.type
_entity_poly.pdbx_seq_one_letter_code
_entity_poly.pdbx_strand_id
1 'polypeptide(L)' 'MDHGTFCAVTLSGGNVSTIASGDQCGTIATRYSISLANFYSWNPAVGSSCQTLWLDYYVCISR' A
#
# COMPACT_ATOMS: atom_id res chain seq x y z
N MET A 1 -12.39 12.46 9.17
CA MET A 1 -11.75 11.15 9.38
C MET A 1 -10.36 11.28 8.79
N ASP A 2 -9.32 11.25 9.62
CA ASP A 2 -7.96 11.54 9.15
C ASP A 2 -7.46 10.38 8.29
N HIS A 3 -7.42 10.57 6.97
CA HIS A 3 -6.92 9.58 6.01
C HIS A 3 -5.47 9.22 6.37
N GLY A 4 -5.25 7.97 6.78
CA GLY A 4 -3.95 7.47 7.24
C GLY A 4 -3.11 6.83 6.13
N THR A 5 -1.87 6.52 6.46
CA THR A 5 -0.91 5.85 5.56
C THR A 5 -0.48 4.50 6.15
N PHE A 6 -0.48 3.44 5.35
CA PHE A 6 -0.10 2.08 5.76
C PHE A 6 1.40 1.80 5.72
N CYS A 7 2.20 2.76 5.29
CA CYS A 7 3.65 2.62 5.17
C CYS A 7 4.29 2.38 6.54
N ALA A 8 5.07 1.31 6.66
CA ALA A 8 5.78 0.97 7.91
C ALA A 8 6.94 1.90 8.25
N VAL A 9 7.36 2.75 7.31
CA VAL A 9 8.46 3.68 7.51
C VAL A 9 7.88 5.05 7.21
N THR A 10 8.02 5.98 8.13
CA THR A 10 7.66 7.38 7.94
C THR A 10 8.62 7.95 6.89
N LEU A 11 8.30 7.80 5.60
CA LEU A 11 9.26 8.07 4.52
C LEU A 11 9.27 9.56 4.20
N SER A 12 10.31 10.24 4.69
CA SER A 12 10.97 11.29 3.92
C SER A 12 11.52 10.67 2.61
N GLY A 13 10.68 10.49 1.59
CA GLY A 13 11.12 10.17 0.22
C GLY A 13 10.35 9.09 -0.57
N GLY A 14 9.46 8.33 0.05
CA GLY A 14 8.77 7.23 -0.63
C GLY A 14 7.56 7.67 -1.43
N ASN A 15 7.34 7.06 -2.60
CA ASN A 15 6.13 7.30 -3.38
C ASN A 15 4.96 6.51 -2.80
N VAL A 16 3.82 7.19 -2.64
CA VAL A 16 2.58 6.60 -2.16
C VAL A 16 1.50 6.63 -3.23
N SER A 17 0.57 5.67 -3.16
CA SER A 17 -0.65 5.62 -3.96
C SER A 17 -1.86 5.57 -3.05
N THR A 18 -2.94 6.25 -3.42
CA THR A 18 -4.26 6.11 -2.81
C THR A 18 -4.91 4.80 -3.25
N ILE A 19 -5.67 4.18 -2.36
CA ILE A 19 -6.45 2.97 -2.64
C ILE A 19 -7.80 3.35 -3.24
N ALA A 20 -8.13 2.79 -4.40
CA ALA A 20 -9.40 2.97 -5.07
C ALA A 20 -10.32 1.74 -4.93
N SER A 21 -11.60 1.91 -5.25
CA SER A 21 -12.56 0.80 -5.27
C SER A 21 -12.11 -0.30 -6.24
N GLY A 22 -12.11 -1.54 -5.75
CA GLY A 22 -11.65 -2.71 -6.51
C GLY A 22 -10.14 -2.96 -6.45
N ASP A 23 -9.36 -2.11 -5.78
CA ASP A 23 -7.95 -2.39 -5.55
C ASP A 23 -7.75 -3.56 -4.58
N GLN A 24 -6.73 -4.36 -4.87
CA GLN A 24 -6.19 -5.41 -4.02
C GLN A 24 -4.67 -5.28 -4.05
N CYS A 25 -3.99 -5.86 -3.07
CA CYS A 25 -2.54 -5.77 -2.95
C CYS A 25 -1.83 -6.27 -4.21
N GLY A 26 -2.37 -7.34 -4.83
CA GLY A 26 -1.90 -7.86 -6.11
C GLY A 26 -2.11 -6.90 -7.27
N THR A 27 -3.29 -6.28 -7.39
CA THR A 27 -3.58 -5.35 -8.51
C THR A 27 -2.76 -4.07 -8.40
N ILE A 28 -2.56 -3.55 -7.18
CA ILE A 28 -1.69 -2.41 -6.92
C ILE A 28 -0.24 -2.77 -7.27
N ALA A 29 0.25 -3.93 -6.81
CA ALA A 29 1.60 -4.38 -7.11
C ALA A 29 1.84 -4.51 -8.62
N THR A 30 0.90 -5.11 -9.36
CA THR A 30 0.95 -5.20 -10.82
C THR A 30 0.90 -3.82 -11.49
N ARG A 31 0.01 -2.92 -11.03
CA ARG A 31 -0.15 -1.56 -11.58
C ARG A 31 1.16 -0.78 -11.53
N TYR A 32 1.91 -0.91 -10.45
CA TYR A 32 3.20 -0.24 -10.24
C TYR A 32 4.42 -1.08 -10.63
N SER A 33 4.20 -2.25 -11.24
CA SER A 33 5.28 -3.19 -11.63
C SER A 33 6.24 -3.54 -10.49
N ILE A 34 5.73 -3.68 -9.27
CA ILE A 34 6.47 -4.11 -8.08
C ILE A 34 6.10 -5.53 -7.70
N SER A 35 7.02 -6.23 -7.02
CA SER A 35 6.68 -7.55 -6.49
C SER A 35 5.68 -7.43 -5.34
N LEU A 36 4.74 -8.38 -5.25
CA LEU A 36 3.78 -8.42 -4.15
C LEU A 36 4.49 -8.56 -2.78
N ALA A 37 5.62 -9.26 -2.75
CA ALA A 37 6.46 -9.37 -1.55
C ALA A 37 7.03 -8.01 -1.12
N ASN A 38 7.51 -7.19 -2.07
CA ASN A 38 7.96 -5.83 -1.77
C ASN A 38 6.81 -4.97 -1.26
N PHE A 39 5.64 -5.05 -1.91
CA PHE A 39 4.45 -4.32 -1.48
C PHE A 39 4.07 -4.65 -0.03
N TYR A 40 4.02 -5.93 0.34
CA TYR A 40 3.75 -6.35 1.72
C TYR A 40 4.85 -5.93 2.71
N SER A 41 6.12 -5.96 2.29
CA SER A 41 7.23 -5.50 3.12
C SER A 41 7.14 -4.01 3.44
N TRP A 42 6.66 -3.20 2.50
CA TRP A 42 6.51 -1.75 2.70
C TRP A 42 5.23 -1.38 3.44
N ASN A 43 4.20 -2.22 3.32
CA ASN A 43 2.87 -1.98 3.87
C ASN A 43 2.41 -3.15 4.77
N PRO A 44 3.13 -3.53 5.83
CA PRO A 44 2.75 -4.67 6.67
C PRO A 44 1.39 -4.49 7.35
N ALA A 45 0.94 -3.24 7.51
CA ALA A 45 -0.36 -2.91 8.08
C ALA A 45 -1.55 -3.31 7.20
N VAL A 46 -1.35 -3.65 5.91
CA VAL A 46 -2.40 -4.21 5.02
C VAL A 46 -2.67 -5.70 5.27
N GLY A 47 -1.84 -6.33 6.11
CA GLY A 47 -1.89 -7.76 6.40
C GLY A 47 -1.35 -8.63 5.26
N SER A 48 -1.07 -9.90 5.56
CA SER A 48 -0.53 -10.88 4.60
C SER A 48 -1.56 -11.31 3.53
N SER A 49 -2.84 -11.02 3.76
CA SER A 49 -3.98 -11.34 2.89
C SER A 49 -4.69 -10.10 2.34
N CYS A 50 -4.09 -8.91 2.50
CA CYS A 50 -4.69 -7.64 2.06
C CYS A 50 -6.03 -7.26 2.74
N GLN A 51 -6.34 -7.86 3.89
CA GLN A 51 -7.66 -7.74 4.52
C GLN A 51 -7.93 -6.39 5.18
N THR A 52 -6.90 -5.62 5.49
CA THR A 52 -6.99 -4.31 6.13
C THR A 52 -6.76 -3.18 5.13
N LEU A 53 -6.86 -3.46 3.83
CA LEU A 53 -6.80 -2.45 2.78
C LEU A 53 -8.08 -1.59 2.81
N TRP A 54 -7.96 -0.37 3.32
CA TRP A 54 -9.08 0.56 3.47
C TRP A 54 -9.11 1.57 2.31
N LEU A 55 -10.31 1.88 1.81
CA LEU A 55 -10.49 2.95 0.83
C LEU A 55 -10.04 4.30 1.39
N ASP A 56 -9.59 5.18 0.50
CA ASP A 56 -9.11 6.53 0.81
C ASP A 56 -7.87 6.58 1.74
N TYR A 57 -7.20 5.44 1.95
CA TYR A 57 -5.89 5.36 2.61
C TYR A 57 -4.76 5.29 1.57
N TYR A 58 -3.53 5.53 2.05
CA TYR A 58 -2.32 5.51 1.23
C TYR A 58 -1.46 4.28 1.48
N VAL A 59 -0.88 3.72 0.42
CA VAL A 59 0.10 2.63 0.45
C VAL A 59 1.40 3.04 -0.25
N CYS A 60 2.53 2.55 0.25
CA CYS A 60 3.84 2.74 -0.35
C CYS A 60 4.03 1.86 -1.58
N ILE A 61 4.49 2.47 -2.67
CA ILE A 61 4.79 1.82 -3.96
C ILE A 61 6.27 1.91 -4.33
N SER A 62 7.07 2.64 -3.55
CA SER A 62 8.54 2.62 -3.60
C SER A 62 9.11 2.92 -2.21
N ARG A 63 10.42 2.70 -2.03
CA ARG A 63 11.17 3.39 -0.97
C ARG A 63 11.54 4.80 -1.41
#